data_AF-D8PMD1-F1
#
_entry.id   AF-D8PMD1-F1
#
_cell.length_a   1.000
_cell.length_b   1.000
_cell.length_c   1.000
_cell.angle_alpha   90.00
_cell.angle_beta   90.00
_cell.angle_gamma   90.00
#
_symmetry.space_group_name_H-M   'P 1'
#
loop_
_entity.id
_entity.type
_entity.pdbx_description
1 polymer ?
#
loop_
_entity_poly.entity_id
_entity_poly.type
_entity_poly.pdbx_seq_one_letter_code
_entity_poly.pdbx_strand_id
1 'polypeptide(L)'
;MFEAEQFFTFPPGSPSASRAYKDSQSKDLAVFSQWMLYFEPRVKLLNQRITVCDNLQARQALELSQDWARFEDAMKQLKLSRQSEQRLHEGALVLLRTLCQYWSNYHNAFEKRGPDVLLSPILRADMPNMIGWFSNLRIDAIVFEGHLTRGGRYPKYLEVFRHALCHRVRNKEELPSARFREIAAWKNRFSFMARCLLPDINDAGYMRDMRDPVTIGGAVGEHVMKDFFDAYTAQKTEAMVSYLVNSTTMIIDHCARLGMPDASAVQAVWAFIDRLSI
;
A
#
# COMPACT_ATOMS: atom_id res chain seq x y z
N MET A 1 10.35 -14.86 -7.77
CA MET A 1 10.39 -13.39 -7.95
C MET A 1 11.54 -13.08 -8.88
N PHE A 2 11.32 -12.18 -9.84
CA PHE A 2 12.31 -11.83 -10.86
C PHE A 2 13.09 -10.57 -10.50
N GLU A 3 14.38 -10.54 -10.81
CA GLU A 3 15.22 -9.35 -10.73
C GLU A 3 14.98 -8.42 -11.93
N ALA A 4 15.25 -7.12 -11.74
CA ALA A 4 14.98 -6.08 -12.75
C ALA A 4 15.62 -6.40 -14.12
N GLU A 5 16.86 -6.92 -14.10
CA GLU A 5 17.61 -7.26 -15.31
C GLU A 5 16.94 -8.35 -16.15
N GLN A 6 16.18 -9.24 -15.51
CA GLN A 6 15.51 -10.35 -16.19
C GLN A 6 14.38 -9.85 -17.10
N PHE A 7 13.80 -8.68 -16.81
CA PHE A 7 12.74 -8.08 -17.63
C PHE A 7 13.22 -7.50 -18.96
N PHE A 8 14.54 -7.38 -19.17
CA PHE A 8 15.14 -7.07 -20.47
C PHE A 8 15.37 -8.31 -21.35
N THR A 9 15.02 -9.48 -20.83
CA THR A 9 15.09 -10.76 -21.54
C THR A 9 13.71 -11.41 -21.62
N PHE A 10 13.58 -12.43 -22.45
CA PHE A 10 12.33 -13.18 -22.57
C PHE A 10 11.95 -13.87 -21.26
N PRO A 11 10.66 -13.88 -20.86
CA PRO A 11 10.23 -14.60 -19.67
C PRO A 11 10.50 -16.10 -19.81
N PRO A 12 10.74 -16.81 -18.69
CA PRO A 12 11.02 -18.24 -18.73
C PRO A 12 9.91 -19.04 -19.42
N GLY A 13 10.29 -19.99 -20.27
CA GLY A 13 9.33 -20.86 -20.98
C GLY A 13 8.60 -20.19 -22.15
N SER A 14 8.87 -18.92 -22.45
CA SER A 14 8.42 -18.33 -23.71
C SER A 14 9.20 -18.94 -24.88
N PRO A 15 8.60 -19.06 -26.07
CA PRO A 15 9.35 -19.39 -27.27
C PRO A 15 10.36 -18.27 -27.48
N SER A 16 11.63 -18.52 -27.19
CA SER A 16 12.71 -17.60 -27.52
C SER A 16 12.55 -17.25 -28.99
N ALA A 17 12.36 -15.97 -29.31
CA ALA A 17 12.33 -15.57 -30.70
C ALA A 17 13.73 -15.81 -31.27
N SER A 18 13.90 -16.93 -31.96
CA SER A 18 15.09 -17.31 -32.73
C SER A 18 15.31 -16.41 -33.96
N ARG A 19 14.58 -15.29 -34.07
CA ARG A 19 14.69 -14.34 -35.16
C ARG A 19 15.68 -13.25 -34.79
N ALA A 20 16.68 -13.04 -35.65
CA ALA A 20 17.53 -11.87 -35.60
C ALA A 20 16.66 -10.61 -35.66
N TYR A 21 16.48 -9.97 -34.51
CA TYR A 21 15.88 -8.65 -34.43
C TYR A 21 16.72 -7.69 -35.27
N LYS A 22 16.08 -6.98 -36.20
CA LYS A 22 16.78 -6.08 -37.14
C LYS A 22 17.40 -4.87 -36.42
N ASP A 23 16.85 -4.51 -35.28
CA ASP A 23 17.31 -3.43 -34.40
C ASP A 23 16.93 -3.71 -32.92
N SER A 24 17.53 -2.97 -31.99
CA SER A 24 17.28 -3.13 -30.54
C SER A 24 15.83 -2.82 -30.16
N GLN A 25 15.20 -1.85 -30.81
CA GLN A 25 13.83 -1.42 -30.49
C GLN A 25 12.80 -2.53 -30.78
N SER A 26 12.98 -3.26 -31.89
CA SER A 26 12.13 -4.41 -32.24
C SER A 26 12.28 -5.57 -31.26
N LYS A 27 13.47 -5.74 -30.68
CA LYS A 27 13.72 -6.72 -29.60
C LYS A 27 13.01 -6.32 -28.32
N ASP A 28 13.14 -5.05 -27.90
CA ASP A 28 12.54 -4.53 -26.67
C ASP A 28 11.01 -4.64 -26.69
N LEU A 29 10.37 -4.32 -27.82
CA LEU A 29 8.93 -4.47 -27.99
C LEU A 29 8.48 -5.94 -27.94
N ALA A 30 9.29 -6.86 -28.46
CA ALA A 30 8.99 -8.28 -28.40
C ALA A 30 9.15 -8.83 -26.98
N VAL A 31 10.19 -8.43 -26.25
CA VAL A 31 10.39 -8.75 -24.84
C VAL A 31 9.20 -8.25 -24.01
N PHE A 32 8.83 -6.97 -24.17
CA PHE A 32 7.65 -6.39 -23.54
C PHE A 32 6.39 -7.21 -23.81
N SER A 33 6.14 -7.55 -25.08
CA SER A 33 4.94 -8.31 -25.47
C SER A 33 4.90 -9.70 -24.84
N GLN A 34 6.03 -10.37 -24.71
CA GLN A 34 6.12 -11.68 -24.05
C GLN A 34 5.89 -11.58 -22.54
N TRP A 35 6.40 -10.53 -21.88
CA TRP A 35 6.08 -10.27 -20.47
C TRP A 35 4.59 -9.96 -20.25
N MET A 36 3.95 -9.20 -21.14
CA MET A 36 2.50 -9.00 -21.05
C MET A 36 1.73 -10.34 -21.15
N LEU A 37 2.12 -11.22 -22.07
CA LEU A 37 1.54 -12.57 -22.20
C LEU A 37 1.81 -13.46 -20.98
N TYR A 38 2.89 -13.20 -20.24
CA TYR A 38 3.19 -13.87 -18.99
C TYR A 38 2.27 -13.41 -17.84
N PHE A 39 2.02 -12.11 -17.73
CA PHE A 39 1.22 -11.54 -16.64
C PHE A 39 -0.28 -11.74 -16.83
N GLU A 40 -0.81 -11.53 -18.03
CA GLU A 40 -2.25 -11.65 -18.34
C GLU A 40 -2.92 -12.91 -17.76
N PRO A 41 -2.42 -14.14 -17.99
CA PRO A 41 -3.03 -15.34 -17.44
C PRO A 41 -2.93 -15.41 -15.90
N ARG A 42 -1.89 -14.85 -15.29
CA ARG A 42 -1.72 -14.84 -13.82
C ARG A 42 -2.69 -13.88 -13.15
N VAL A 43 -2.89 -12.70 -13.74
CA VAL A 43 -3.93 -11.74 -13.32
C VAL A 43 -5.31 -12.37 -13.44
N LYS A 44 -5.60 -13.02 -14.58
CA LYS A 44 -6.86 -13.74 -14.81
C LYS A 44 -7.09 -14.84 -13.78
N LEU A 45 -6.05 -15.62 -13.46
CA LEU A 45 -6.14 -16.69 -12.45
C LEU A 45 -6.42 -16.13 -11.05
N LEU A 46 -5.72 -15.05 -10.65
CA LEU A 46 -5.99 -14.37 -9.38
C LEU A 46 -7.44 -13.88 -9.32
N ASN A 47 -7.95 -13.30 -10.41
CA ASN A 47 -9.33 -12.84 -10.49
C ASN A 47 -10.35 -13.99 -10.45
N GLN A 48 -10.06 -15.14 -11.05
CA GLN A 48 -10.90 -16.34 -10.96
C GLN A 48 -10.94 -16.93 -9.55
N ARG A 49 -9.90 -16.70 -8.75
CA ARG A 49 -9.76 -17.20 -7.37
C ARG A 49 -9.91 -16.08 -6.34
N ILE A 50 -10.63 -15.01 -6.69
CA ILE A 50 -10.66 -13.78 -5.90
C ILE A 50 -11.21 -13.97 -4.48
N THR A 51 -12.08 -14.95 -4.27
CA THR A 51 -12.68 -15.30 -2.97
C THR A 51 -11.85 -16.31 -2.16
N VAL A 52 -10.85 -16.94 -2.79
CA VAL A 52 -9.99 -17.92 -2.13
C VAL A 52 -8.96 -17.18 -1.28
N CYS A 53 -9.20 -17.17 0.03
CA CYS A 53 -8.30 -16.52 0.99
C CYS A 53 -7.51 -17.60 1.72
N ASP A 54 -6.24 -17.76 1.38
CA ASP A 54 -5.27 -18.60 2.10
C ASP A 54 -3.84 -18.07 1.89
N ASN A 55 -2.86 -18.67 2.58
CA ASN A 55 -1.46 -18.24 2.50
C ASN A 55 -0.83 -18.47 1.11
N LEU A 56 -1.30 -19.46 0.35
CA LEU A 56 -0.78 -19.76 -0.98
C LEU A 56 -1.23 -18.70 -1.98
N GLN A 57 -2.53 -18.38 -1.97
CA GLN A 57 -3.11 -17.34 -2.81
C GLN A 57 -2.56 -15.96 -2.45
N ALA A 58 -2.34 -15.69 -1.15
CA ALA A 58 -1.75 -14.43 -0.70
C ALA A 58 -0.31 -14.29 -1.21
N ARG A 59 0.49 -15.36 -1.15
CA ARG A 59 1.84 -15.39 -1.72
C ARG A 59 1.81 -15.10 -3.22
N GLN A 60 0.89 -15.73 -3.97
CA GLN A 60 0.76 -15.48 -5.41
C GLN A 60 0.40 -14.02 -5.73
N ALA A 61 -0.50 -13.40 -4.94
CA ALA A 61 -0.85 -11.99 -5.09
C ALA A 61 0.34 -11.07 -4.78
N LEU A 62 1.13 -11.37 -3.74
CA LEU A 62 2.33 -10.61 -3.37
C LEU A 62 3.45 -10.72 -4.41
N GLU A 63 3.71 -11.94 -4.90
CA GLU A 63 4.69 -12.18 -5.96
C GLU A 63 4.29 -11.46 -7.25
N LEU A 64 3.03 -11.55 -7.65
CA LEU A 64 2.52 -10.86 -8.84
C LEU A 64 2.64 -9.34 -8.71
N SER A 65 2.34 -8.78 -7.53
CA SER A 65 2.48 -7.36 -7.24
C SER A 65 3.93 -6.89 -7.39
N GLN A 66 4.88 -7.66 -6.87
CA GLN A 66 6.31 -7.32 -6.95
C GLN A 66 6.89 -7.49 -8.35
N ASP A 67 6.60 -8.61 -9.00
CA ASP A 67 7.09 -8.87 -10.35
C ASP A 67 6.53 -7.81 -11.31
N TRP A 68 5.27 -7.41 -11.15
CA TRP A 68 4.69 -6.31 -11.95
C TRP A 68 5.34 -4.96 -11.65
N ALA A 69 5.55 -4.61 -10.38
CA ALA A 69 6.22 -3.36 -10.01
C ALA A 69 7.62 -3.25 -10.63
N ARG A 70 8.41 -4.33 -10.54
CA ARG A 70 9.75 -4.40 -11.13
C ARG A 70 9.70 -4.37 -12.66
N PHE A 71 8.72 -5.02 -13.26
CA PHE A 71 8.49 -4.97 -14.70
C PHE A 71 8.21 -3.54 -15.17
N GLU A 72 7.28 -2.82 -14.53
CA GLU A 72 6.97 -1.43 -14.88
C GLU A 72 8.20 -0.52 -14.75
N ASP A 73 8.99 -0.68 -13.69
CA ASP A 73 10.22 0.10 -13.52
C ASP A 73 11.29 -0.21 -14.57
N ALA A 74 11.43 -1.47 -14.98
CA ALA A 74 12.29 -1.84 -16.09
C ALA A 74 11.79 -1.24 -17.42
N MET A 75 10.48 -1.25 -17.66
CA MET A 75 9.88 -0.71 -18.87
C MET A 75 10.03 0.80 -19.01
N LYS A 76 10.11 1.57 -17.91
CA LYS A 76 10.42 3.01 -17.95
C LYS A 76 11.79 3.32 -18.57
N GLN A 77 12.72 2.37 -18.56
CA GLN A 77 14.05 2.52 -19.16
C GLN A 77 14.03 2.26 -20.67
N LEU A 78 12.96 1.68 -21.19
CA LEU A 78 12.78 1.38 -22.60
C LEU A 78 11.99 2.50 -23.29
N LYS A 79 12.34 2.79 -24.54
CA LYS A 79 11.57 3.70 -25.40
C LYS A 79 10.37 2.97 -26.00
N LEU A 80 9.36 2.72 -25.17
CA LEU A 80 8.12 2.07 -25.57
C LEU A 80 7.35 2.93 -26.58
N SER A 81 6.58 2.28 -27.45
CA SER A 81 5.60 2.97 -28.27
C SER A 81 4.43 3.45 -27.40
N ARG A 82 3.73 4.52 -27.80
CA ARG A 82 2.52 4.99 -27.08
C ARG A 82 1.49 3.88 -26.84
N GLN A 83 1.33 2.97 -27.81
CA GLN A 83 0.41 1.84 -27.68
C GLN A 83 0.89 0.85 -26.60
N SER A 84 2.20 0.61 -26.51
CA SER A 84 2.80 -0.24 -25.48
C SER A 84 2.71 0.39 -24.09
N GLU A 85 2.94 1.69 -23.98
CA GLU A 85 2.76 2.46 -22.74
C GLU A 85 1.31 2.39 -22.26
N GLN A 86 0.35 2.59 -23.17
CA GLN A 86 -1.07 2.46 -22.86
C GLN A 86 -1.42 1.05 -22.40
N ARG A 87 -0.92 0.00 -23.08
CA ARG A 87 -1.16 -1.39 -22.68
C ARG A 87 -0.54 -1.71 -21.31
N LEU A 88 0.64 -1.19 -21.02
CA LEU A 88 1.27 -1.33 -19.70
C LEU A 88 0.41 -0.68 -18.62
N HIS A 89 -0.05 0.55 -18.86
CA HIS A 89 -0.92 1.28 -17.96
C HIS A 89 -2.24 0.54 -17.73
N GLU A 90 -2.94 0.12 -18.78
CA GLU A 90 -4.18 -0.65 -18.68
C GLU A 90 -3.99 -1.97 -17.91
N GLY A 91 -2.88 -2.67 -18.15
CA GLY A 91 -2.53 -3.88 -17.40
C GLY A 91 -2.35 -3.61 -15.90
N ALA A 92 -1.70 -2.50 -15.55
CA ALA A 92 -1.50 -2.09 -14.15
C ALA A 92 -2.84 -1.78 -13.49
N LEU A 93 -3.75 -1.09 -14.21
CA LEU A 93 -5.10 -0.78 -13.71
C LEU A 93 -5.91 -2.05 -13.44
N VAL A 94 -5.86 -3.04 -14.34
CA VAL A 94 -6.54 -4.33 -14.16
C VAL A 94 -5.98 -5.05 -12.94
N LEU A 95 -4.65 -5.13 -12.80
CA LEU A 95 -4.02 -5.76 -11.65
C LEU A 95 -4.38 -5.06 -10.34
N LEU A 96 -4.33 -3.73 -10.29
CA LEU A 96 -4.71 -2.94 -9.11
C LEU A 96 -6.16 -3.20 -8.68
N ARG A 97 -7.10 -3.21 -9.63
CA ARG A 97 -8.51 -3.53 -9.32
C ARG A 97 -8.66 -4.95 -8.77
N THR A 98 -8.00 -5.93 -9.39
CA THR A 98 -8.00 -7.31 -8.91
C THR A 98 -7.41 -7.40 -7.49
N LEU A 99 -6.31 -6.69 -7.20
CA LEU A 99 -5.70 -6.68 -5.88
C LEU A 99 -6.55 -5.95 -4.83
N CYS A 100 -7.19 -4.83 -5.17
CA CYS A 100 -8.15 -4.14 -4.30
C CYS A 100 -9.24 -5.11 -3.82
N GLN A 101 -9.83 -5.87 -4.75
CA GLN A 101 -10.86 -6.85 -4.42
C GLN A 101 -10.30 -8.02 -3.61
N TYR A 102 -9.12 -8.53 -3.98
CA TYR A 102 -8.48 -9.64 -3.30
C TYR A 102 -8.17 -9.30 -1.84
N TRP A 103 -7.51 -8.17 -1.59
CA TRP A 103 -7.13 -7.73 -0.25
C TRP A 103 -8.35 -7.38 0.61
N SER A 104 -9.42 -6.84 0.01
CA SER A 104 -10.71 -6.67 0.69
C SER A 104 -11.29 -8.02 1.17
N ASN A 105 -11.27 -9.05 0.33
CA ASN A 105 -11.73 -10.39 0.71
C ASN A 105 -10.83 -10.99 1.79
N TYR A 106 -9.51 -10.89 1.64
CA TYR A 106 -8.53 -11.38 2.61
C TYR A 106 -8.71 -10.73 3.98
N HIS A 107 -8.87 -9.40 4.01
CA HIS A 107 -9.11 -8.64 5.23
C HIS A 107 -10.38 -9.13 5.93
N ASN A 108 -11.49 -9.23 5.20
CA ASN A 108 -12.75 -9.70 5.77
C ASN A 108 -12.67 -11.13 6.31
N ALA A 109 -11.86 -11.99 5.71
CA ALA A 109 -11.68 -13.37 6.12
C ALA A 109 -10.76 -13.55 7.35
N PHE A 110 -9.68 -12.75 7.46
CA PHE A 110 -8.60 -13.04 8.41
C PHE A 110 -8.17 -11.88 9.30
N GLU A 111 -8.40 -10.62 8.91
CA GLU A 111 -7.79 -9.46 9.59
C GLU A 111 -8.82 -8.45 10.11
N LYS A 112 -10.10 -8.65 9.78
CA LYS A 112 -11.19 -7.82 10.27
C LYS A 112 -11.32 -7.99 11.78
N ARG A 113 -11.30 -6.86 12.47
CA ARG A 113 -11.47 -6.81 13.93
C ARG A 113 -12.78 -6.12 14.27
N GLY A 114 -13.38 -6.54 15.38
CA GLY A 114 -14.60 -5.94 15.89
C GLY A 114 -14.37 -4.52 16.42
N PRO A 115 -15.40 -3.66 16.42
CA PRO A 115 -15.32 -2.31 16.95
C PRO A 115 -15.02 -2.30 18.46
N ASP A 116 -15.46 -3.31 19.19
CA ASP A 116 -15.18 -3.55 20.62
C ASP A 116 -13.68 -3.71 20.92
N VAL A 117 -12.93 -4.32 19.99
CA VAL A 117 -11.47 -4.43 20.09
C VAL A 117 -10.82 -3.10 19.74
N LEU A 118 -11.20 -2.53 18.59
CA LEU A 118 -10.51 -1.37 18.00
C LEU A 118 -10.79 -0.05 18.73
N LEU A 119 -11.99 0.11 19.29
CA LEU A 119 -12.42 1.29 20.05
C LEU A 119 -12.39 1.03 21.57
N SER A 120 -11.59 0.05 22.01
CA SER A 120 -11.42 -0.22 23.43
C SER A 120 -10.90 1.02 24.18
N PRO A 121 -11.34 1.27 25.43
CA PRO A 121 -10.93 2.45 26.19
C PRO A 121 -9.42 2.60 26.28
N ILE A 122 -8.94 3.83 26.10
CA ILE A 122 -7.55 4.20 26.36
C ILE A 122 -7.39 4.36 27.86
N LEU A 123 -6.49 3.59 28.45
CA LEU A 123 -6.24 3.59 29.88
C LEU A 123 -5.16 4.63 30.20
N ARG A 124 -5.18 5.17 31.42
CA ARG A 124 -4.14 6.10 31.88
C ARG A 124 -2.73 5.51 31.79
N ALA A 125 -2.61 4.19 31.91
CA ALA A 125 -1.35 3.46 31.78
C ALA A 125 -0.77 3.44 30.35
N ASP A 126 -1.58 3.69 29.31
CA ASP A 126 -1.12 3.75 27.91
C ASP A 126 -0.45 5.10 27.58
N MET A 127 -0.85 6.16 28.29
CA MET A 127 -0.45 7.54 28.00
C MET A 127 1.07 7.77 27.95
N PRO A 128 1.90 7.23 28.88
CA PRO A 128 3.35 7.41 28.81
C PRO A 128 3.97 6.87 27.52
N ASN A 129 3.50 5.71 27.04
CA ASN A 129 4.02 5.11 25.82
C ASN A 129 3.56 5.87 24.56
N MET A 130 2.32 6.38 24.56
CA MET A 130 1.81 7.24 23.49
C MET A 130 2.61 8.54 23.39
N ILE A 131 2.92 9.18 24.52
CA ILE A 131 3.78 10.37 24.58
C ILE A 131 5.22 10.03 24.17
N GLY A 132 5.72 8.87 24.59
CA GLY A 132 7.04 8.36 24.19
C GLY A 132 7.17 8.18 22.68
N TRP A 133 6.11 7.74 21.99
CA TRP A 133 6.12 7.62 20.53
C TRP A 133 6.35 8.96 19.82
N PHE A 134 5.65 10.03 20.23
CA PHE A 134 5.89 11.38 19.71
C PHE A 134 7.31 11.86 20.01
N SER A 135 7.80 11.58 21.22
CA SER A 135 9.16 11.94 21.65
C SER A 135 10.24 11.26 20.80
N ASN A 136 10.06 9.98 20.43
CA ASN A 136 10.96 9.24 19.55
C ASN A 136 11.03 9.86 18.14
N LEU A 137 9.90 10.40 17.67
CA LEU A 137 9.82 11.12 16.40
C LEU A 137 10.27 12.57 16.52
N ARG A 138 10.57 13.09 17.72
CA ARG A 138 10.88 14.52 17.98
C ARG A 138 9.75 15.45 17.51
N ILE A 139 8.51 15.00 17.68
CA ILE A 139 7.29 15.75 17.37
C ILE A 139 6.65 16.21 18.69
N ASP A 140 6.28 17.48 18.77
CA ASP A 140 5.44 17.97 19.86
C ASP A 140 4.00 17.48 19.65
N ALA A 141 3.52 16.65 20.59
CA ALA A 141 2.18 16.09 20.56
C ALA A 141 1.11 17.20 20.55
N ILE A 142 1.29 18.29 21.31
CA ILE A 142 0.34 19.40 21.38
C ILE A 142 0.26 20.11 20.04
N VAL A 143 1.39 20.30 19.36
CA VAL A 143 1.43 20.89 18.01
C VAL A 143 0.71 19.98 17.02
N PHE A 144 1.00 18.68 17.02
CA PHE A 144 0.29 17.72 16.18
C PHE A 144 -1.22 17.73 16.42
N GLU A 145 -1.66 17.67 17.68
CA GLU A 145 -3.07 17.70 18.05
C GLU A 145 -3.74 19.01 17.59
N GLY A 146 -3.05 20.14 17.79
CA GLY A 146 -3.51 21.44 17.32
C GLY A 146 -3.69 21.50 15.81
N HIS A 147 -2.77 20.92 15.03
CA HIS A 147 -2.88 20.85 13.57
C HIS A 147 -3.95 19.86 13.09
N LEU A 148 -4.11 18.73 13.76
CA LEU A 148 -5.11 17.72 13.41
C LEU A 148 -6.54 18.23 13.67
N THR A 149 -6.72 19.07 14.68
CA THR A 149 -8.03 19.64 15.09
C THR A 149 -8.32 21.04 14.51
N ARG A 150 -7.38 21.63 13.76
CA ARG A 150 -7.53 22.98 13.18
C ARG A 150 -8.58 23.04 12.08
N GLY A 151 -9.30 24.16 11.97
CA GLY A 151 -10.14 24.48 10.81
C GLY A 151 -11.47 23.72 10.73
N GLY A 152 -12.05 23.34 11.88
CA GLY A 152 -13.31 22.57 11.92
C GLY A 152 -13.12 21.07 11.68
N ARG A 153 -11.88 20.59 11.61
CA ARG A 153 -11.55 19.16 11.62
C ARG A 153 -12.02 18.56 12.94
N TYR A 154 -12.90 17.57 12.84
CA TYR A 154 -13.67 17.05 13.96
C TYR A 154 -12.77 16.47 15.08
N PRO A 155 -13.16 16.58 16.36
CA PRO A 155 -12.56 15.83 17.47
C PRO A 155 -12.36 14.33 17.18
N LYS A 156 -13.21 13.78 16.31
CA LYS A 156 -13.13 12.43 15.75
C LYS A 156 -11.76 12.03 15.19
N TYR A 157 -11.05 12.93 14.51
CA TYR A 157 -9.79 12.59 13.84
C TYR A 157 -8.71 12.29 14.88
N LEU A 158 -8.69 13.10 15.92
CA LEU A 158 -7.84 12.92 17.07
C LEU A 158 -8.20 11.64 17.84
N GLU A 159 -9.48 11.35 18.01
CA GLU A 159 -9.93 10.10 18.65
C GLU A 159 -9.49 8.86 17.88
N VAL A 160 -9.73 8.81 16.56
CA VAL A 160 -9.28 7.72 15.69
C VAL A 160 -7.77 7.53 15.77
N PHE A 161 -7.01 8.63 15.68
CA PHE A 161 -5.55 8.58 15.79
C PHE A 161 -5.09 8.07 17.15
N ARG A 162 -5.70 8.54 18.24
CA ARG A 162 -5.36 8.10 19.61
C ARG A 162 -5.61 6.61 19.82
N HIS A 163 -6.73 6.07 19.33
CA HIS A 163 -6.97 4.63 19.38
C HIS A 163 -5.93 3.85 18.56
N ALA A 164 -5.63 4.31 17.34
CA ALA A 164 -4.62 3.69 16.49
C ALA A 164 -3.23 3.67 17.14
N LEU A 165 -2.80 4.81 17.70
CA LEU A 165 -1.54 4.92 18.42
C LEU A 165 -1.52 4.06 19.69
N CYS A 166 -2.63 4.00 20.43
CA CYS A 166 -2.77 3.14 21.60
C CYS A 166 -2.54 1.66 21.25
N HIS A 167 -3.16 1.17 20.16
CA HIS A 167 -2.92 -0.18 19.67
C HIS A 167 -1.46 -0.43 19.30
N ARG A 168 -0.84 0.52 18.59
CA ARG A 168 0.59 0.47 18.22
C ARG A 168 1.50 0.32 19.45
N VAL A 169 1.26 1.10 20.51
CA VAL A 169 2.16 1.15 21.67
C VAL A 169 1.90 0.05 22.70
N ARG A 170 0.72 -0.58 22.68
CA ARG A 170 0.40 -1.71 23.57
C ARG A 170 1.20 -2.98 23.27
N ASN A 171 1.95 -3.03 22.15
CA ASN A 171 2.89 -4.12 21.79
C ASN A 171 2.29 -5.54 21.71
N LYS A 172 0.97 -5.69 21.68
CA LYS A 172 0.33 -7.01 21.72
C LYS A 172 -0.02 -7.57 20.36
N GLU A 173 -0.20 -6.73 19.36
CA GLU A 173 -0.60 -7.14 18.02
C GLU A 173 0.00 -6.20 16.98
N GLU A 174 0.09 -6.67 15.74
CA GLU A 174 0.69 -5.93 14.63
C GLU A 174 -0.28 -5.92 13.43
N LEU A 175 -0.18 -4.91 12.54
CA LEU A 175 -0.93 -4.86 11.29
C LEU A 175 0.00 -4.74 10.07
N PRO A 176 -0.07 -5.64 9.07
CA PRO A 176 -0.91 -6.85 8.99
C PRO A 176 -0.63 -7.83 10.12
N SER A 177 -1.50 -8.83 10.28
CA SER A 177 -1.37 -9.83 11.35
C SER A 177 0.00 -10.52 11.34
N ALA A 178 0.49 -10.97 12.50
CA ALA A 178 1.77 -11.68 12.62
C ALA A 178 1.86 -12.88 11.64
N ARG A 179 0.77 -13.64 11.51
CA ARG A 179 0.65 -14.75 10.55
C ARG A 179 0.83 -14.32 9.09
N PHE A 180 0.29 -13.15 8.70
CA PHE A 180 0.51 -12.63 7.35
C PHE A 180 1.97 -12.20 7.14
N ARG A 181 2.60 -11.63 8.17
CA ARG A 181 4.00 -11.19 8.13
C ARG A 181 5.00 -12.36 7.99
N GLU A 182 4.59 -13.60 8.27
CA GLU A 182 5.37 -14.82 7.96
C GLU A 182 5.50 -15.08 6.45
N ILE A 183 4.62 -14.50 5.63
CA ILE A 183 4.71 -14.63 4.18
C ILE A 183 5.87 -13.76 3.68
N ALA A 184 6.80 -14.37 2.94
CA ALA A 184 7.91 -13.65 2.33
C ALA A 184 7.40 -12.47 1.49
N ALA A 185 8.08 -11.32 1.64
CA ALA A 185 7.77 -10.08 0.93
C ALA A 185 6.33 -9.56 1.14
N TRP A 186 5.73 -9.82 2.31
CA TRP A 186 4.39 -9.31 2.67
C TRP A 186 4.21 -7.79 2.47
N LYS A 187 5.29 -7.01 2.59
CA LYS A 187 5.29 -5.54 2.38
C LYS A 187 4.85 -5.15 0.96
N ASN A 188 4.97 -6.05 -0.02
CA ASN A 188 4.54 -5.80 -1.39
C ASN A 188 3.03 -5.53 -1.52
N ARG A 189 2.22 -5.98 -0.55
CA ARG A 189 0.81 -5.58 -0.43
C ARG A 189 0.66 -4.07 -0.42
N PHE A 190 1.61 -3.35 0.16
CA PHE A 190 1.57 -1.90 0.26
C PHE A 190 2.34 -1.23 -0.86
N SER A 191 3.55 -1.69 -1.19
CA SER A 191 4.40 -1.10 -2.24
C SER A 191 3.71 -0.97 -3.59
N PHE A 192 2.99 -2.00 -4.04
CA PHE A 192 2.26 -1.88 -5.31
C PHE A 192 0.98 -1.05 -5.18
N MET A 193 0.25 -1.20 -4.07
CA MET A 193 -1.02 -0.49 -3.85
C MET A 193 -0.84 1.01 -3.62
N ALA A 194 0.36 1.45 -3.21
CA ALA A 194 0.74 2.86 -3.14
C ALA A 194 0.64 3.57 -4.50
N ARG A 195 0.67 2.83 -5.62
CA ARG A 195 0.41 3.38 -6.96
C ARG A 195 -0.96 4.04 -7.08
N CYS A 196 -1.97 3.60 -6.33
CA CYS A 196 -3.30 4.22 -6.32
C CYS A 196 -3.30 5.68 -5.83
N LEU A 197 -2.21 6.13 -5.19
CA LEU A 197 -2.02 7.50 -4.71
C LEU A 197 -1.26 8.39 -5.70
N LEU A 198 -0.70 7.82 -6.77
CA LEU A 198 0.00 8.58 -7.81
C LEU A 198 -1.01 9.28 -8.73
N PRO A 199 -0.73 10.51 -9.22
CA PRO A 199 -1.68 11.28 -10.02
C PRO A 199 -2.23 10.53 -11.24
N ASP A 200 -1.38 9.79 -11.96
CA ASP A 200 -1.73 9.04 -13.17
C ASP A 200 -2.74 7.92 -12.94
N ILE A 201 -2.86 7.42 -11.71
CA ILE A 201 -3.78 6.34 -11.32
C ILE A 201 -4.94 6.87 -10.47
N ASN A 202 -4.69 7.88 -9.62
CA ASN A 202 -5.67 8.44 -8.71
C ASN A 202 -6.84 9.10 -9.46
N ASP A 203 -6.58 9.71 -10.61
CA ASP A 203 -7.60 10.31 -11.48
C ASP A 203 -8.62 9.28 -11.99
N ALA A 204 -8.20 8.02 -12.12
CA ALA A 204 -9.07 6.92 -12.51
C ALA A 204 -9.88 6.33 -11.33
N GLY A 205 -9.73 6.89 -10.13
CA GLY A 205 -10.58 6.61 -8.98
C GLY A 205 -10.32 5.28 -8.28
N TYR A 206 -9.22 4.58 -8.57
CA TYR A 206 -8.93 3.24 -8.02
C TYR A 206 -8.73 3.20 -6.52
N MET A 207 -8.37 4.33 -5.90
CA MET A 207 -8.45 4.47 -4.45
C MET A 207 -9.86 4.08 -3.95
N ARG A 208 -10.94 4.39 -4.69
CA ARG A 208 -12.32 4.06 -4.30
C ARG A 208 -12.60 2.56 -4.24
N ASP A 209 -11.80 1.73 -4.90
CA ASP A 209 -11.96 0.28 -4.89
C ASP A 209 -11.23 -0.38 -3.71
N MET A 210 -10.31 0.35 -3.05
CA MET A 210 -9.52 -0.16 -1.93
C MET A 210 -10.34 -0.16 -0.64
N ARG A 211 -11.10 -1.22 -0.38
CA ARG A 211 -11.99 -1.35 0.80
C ARG A 211 -11.36 -2.05 1.99
N ASP A 212 -10.06 -2.31 1.93
CA ASP A 212 -9.30 -2.93 3.01
C ASP A 212 -8.54 -1.86 3.82
N PRO A 213 -8.91 -1.62 5.09
CA PRO A 213 -8.29 -0.58 5.89
C PRO A 213 -6.79 -0.80 6.11
N VAL A 214 -6.34 -2.06 6.25
CA VAL A 214 -4.91 -2.35 6.46
C VAL A 214 -4.12 -1.98 5.20
N THR A 215 -4.64 -2.30 4.02
CA THR A 215 -4.00 -1.88 2.75
C THR A 215 -4.05 -0.38 2.55
N ILE A 216 -5.16 0.30 2.87
CA ILE A 216 -5.26 1.77 2.79
C ILE A 216 -4.14 2.40 3.62
N GLY A 217 -4.07 2.08 4.92
CA GLY A 217 -3.07 2.63 5.81
C GLY A 217 -1.64 2.34 5.38
N GLY A 218 -1.37 1.08 5.03
CA GLY A 218 -0.05 0.65 4.59
C GLY A 218 0.41 1.30 3.29
N ALA A 219 -0.48 1.43 2.30
CA ALA A 219 -0.19 2.07 1.02
C ALA A 219 0.09 3.57 1.18
N VAL A 220 -0.68 4.26 2.03
CA VAL A 220 -0.41 5.66 2.38
C VAL A 220 0.93 5.80 3.08
N GLY A 221 1.22 4.94 4.05
CA GLY A 221 2.51 4.92 4.74
C GLY A 221 3.67 4.75 3.77
N GLU A 222 3.56 3.79 2.86
CA GLU A 222 4.59 3.56 1.83
C GLU A 222 4.78 4.75 0.89
N HIS A 223 3.69 5.39 0.46
CA HIS A 223 3.74 6.55 -0.43
C HIS A 223 4.46 7.75 0.19
N VAL A 224 4.30 7.99 1.50
CA VAL A 224 4.91 9.15 2.18
C VAL A 224 6.21 8.81 2.93
N MET A 225 6.58 7.54 3.04
CA MET A 225 7.67 7.07 3.91
C MET A 225 8.99 7.77 3.62
N LYS A 226 9.35 7.88 2.33
CA LYS A 226 10.61 8.49 1.91
C LYS A 226 10.69 9.95 2.34
N ASP A 227 9.67 10.74 1.99
CA ASP A 227 9.63 12.17 2.31
C ASP A 227 9.58 12.42 3.82
N PHE A 228 8.86 11.56 4.56
CA PHE A 228 8.83 11.61 6.02
C PHE A 228 10.21 11.33 6.62
N PHE A 229 10.92 10.32 6.14
CA PHE A 229 12.25 9.96 6.64
C PHE A 229 13.32 11.00 6.27
N ASP A 230 13.22 11.60 5.09
CA ASP A 230 14.08 12.72 4.68
C ASP A 230 13.85 13.93 5.59
N ALA A 231 12.58 14.22 5.94
CA ALA A 231 12.25 15.26 6.91
C ALA A 231 12.76 14.94 8.32
N TYR A 232 12.65 13.67 8.76
CA TYR A 232 13.18 13.21 10.05
C TYR A 232 14.69 13.38 10.15
N THR A 233 15.42 12.93 9.13
CA THR A 233 16.89 13.04 9.07
C THR A 233 17.33 14.49 9.03
N ALA A 234 16.60 15.35 8.30
CA ALA A 234 16.85 16.79 8.24
C ALA A 234 16.29 17.58 9.43
N GLN A 235 15.68 16.91 10.42
CA GLN A 235 15.06 17.52 11.61
C GLN A 235 14.00 18.59 11.28
N LYS A 236 13.25 18.39 10.20
CA LYS A 236 12.18 19.30 9.75
C LYS A 236 10.85 18.94 10.44
N THR A 237 10.74 19.23 11.74
CA THR A 237 9.58 18.83 12.56
C THR A 237 8.23 19.28 11.98
N GLU A 238 8.12 20.50 11.45
CA GLU A 238 6.89 21.01 10.82
C GLU A 238 6.47 20.19 9.58
N ALA A 239 7.43 19.74 8.77
CA ALA A 239 7.16 18.90 7.62
C ALA A 239 6.65 17.52 8.07
N MET A 240 7.28 16.93 9.08
CA MET A 240 6.84 15.65 9.67
C MET A 240 5.43 15.73 10.24
N VAL A 241 5.11 16.79 10.99
CA VAL A 241 3.74 17.05 11.49
C VAL A 241 2.77 17.16 10.33
N SER A 242 3.13 17.90 9.28
CA SER A 242 2.29 18.06 8.08
C SER A 242 2.02 16.73 7.39
N TYR A 243 3.04 15.87 7.21
CA TYR A 243 2.86 14.54 6.64
C TYR A 243 1.93 13.67 7.50
N LEU A 244 2.15 13.61 8.82
CA LEU A 244 1.29 12.84 9.71
C LEU A 244 -0.16 13.30 9.69
N VAL A 245 -0.38 14.62 9.76
CA VAL A 245 -1.72 15.20 9.76
C VAL A 245 -2.41 14.95 8.42
N ASN A 246 -1.76 15.26 7.30
CA ASN A 246 -2.34 15.11 5.96
C ASN A 246 -2.67 13.65 5.64
N SER A 247 -1.76 12.72 5.96
CA SER A 247 -1.99 11.29 5.77
C SER A 247 -3.12 10.77 6.67
N THR A 248 -3.15 11.18 7.95
CA THR A 248 -4.22 10.78 8.87
C THR A 248 -5.58 11.29 8.39
N THR A 249 -5.67 12.57 8.03
CA THR A 249 -6.92 13.16 7.50
C THR A 249 -7.36 12.45 6.23
N MET A 250 -6.43 12.22 5.30
CA MET A 250 -6.73 11.54 4.03
C MET A 250 -7.27 10.13 4.26
N ILE A 251 -6.65 9.34 5.16
CA ILE A 251 -7.10 7.98 5.49
C ILE A 251 -8.52 8.01 6.06
N ILE A 252 -8.77 8.89 7.04
CA ILE A 252 -10.07 8.97 7.73
C ILE A 252 -11.17 9.41 6.76
N ASP A 253 -10.92 10.45 5.97
CA ASP A 253 -11.84 10.97 4.95
C ASP A 253 -12.14 9.90 3.90
N HIS A 254 -11.12 9.15 3.50
CA HIS A 254 -11.25 8.07 2.54
C HIS A 254 -12.15 6.95 3.06
N CYS A 255 -11.90 6.46 4.28
CA CYS A 255 -12.75 5.45 4.92
C CYS A 255 -14.20 5.93 5.06
N ALA A 256 -14.40 7.19 5.47
CA ALA A 256 -15.74 7.78 5.59
C ALA A 256 -16.47 7.83 4.24
N ARG A 257 -15.79 8.25 3.17
CA ARG A 257 -16.34 8.26 1.81
C ARG A 257 -16.74 6.86 1.31
N LEU A 258 -16.03 5.82 1.73
CA LEU A 258 -16.37 4.43 1.40
C LEU A 258 -17.52 3.84 2.24
N GLY A 259 -18.03 4.61 3.22
CA GLY A 259 -19.05 4.16 4.17
C GLY A 259 -18.50 3.17 5.20
N MET A 260 -17.19 3.19 5.45
CA MET A 260 -16.55 2.29 6.41
C MET A 260 -16.72 2.84 7.85
N PRO A 261 -16.95 1.97 8.85
CA PRO A 261 -17.07 2.39 10.23
C PRO A 261 -15.74 2.91 10.78
N ASP A 262 -15.79 3.71 11.84
CA ASP A 262 -14.61 4.36 12.46
C ASP A 262 -13.55 3.37 12.93
N ALA A 263 -13.96 2.17 13.36
CA ALA A 263 -13.04 1.08 13.66
C ALA A 263 -12.12 0.75 12.46
N SER A 264 -12.64 0.80 11.23
CA SER A 264 -11.81 0.59 10.04
C SER A 264 -10.81 1.73 9.82
N ALA A 265 -11.22 2.98 10.10
CA ALA A 265 -10.30 4.12 10.06
C ALA A 265 -9.20 4.00 11.13
N VAL A 266 -9.52 3.53 12.34
CA VAL A 266 -8.53 3.20 13.38
C VAL A 266 -7.55 2.15 12.88
N GLN A 267 -8.05 1.06 12.27
CA GLN A 267 -7.20 0.00 11.73
C GLN A 267 -6.28 0.49 10.60
N ALA A 268 -6.79 1.38 9.74
CA ALA A 268 -6.00 1.99 8.68
C ALA A 268 -4.94 2.96 9.22
N VAL A 269 -5.29 3.87 10.13
CA VAL A 269 -4.33 4.78 10.76
C VAL A 269 -3.28 4.00 11.55
N TRP A 270 -3.65 2.89 12.18
CA TRP A 270 -2.70 2.01 12.84
C TRP A 270 -1.72 1.38 11.84
N ALA A 271 -2.20 0.77 10.76
CA ALA A 271 -1.31 0.24 9.71
C ALA A 271 -0.36 1.31 9.15
N PHE A 272 -0.85 2.55 9.00
CA PHE A 272 -0.02 3.71 8.62
C PHE A 272 1.09 4.01 9.65
N ILE A 273 0.75 4.11 10.94
CA ILE A 273 1.72 4.34 12.03
C ILE A 273 2.76 3.20 12.11
N ASP A 274 2.34 1.94 11.91
CA ASP A 274 3.22 0.78 11.82
C ASP A 274 4.25 0.94 10.69
N ARG A 275 3.88 1.54 9.56
CA ARG A 275 4.82 1.81 8.45
C ARG A 275 5.83 2.91 8.76
N LEU A 276 5.44 3.92 9.54
CA LEU A 276 6.32 5.05 9.89
C LEU A 276 7.23 4.79 11.09
N SER A 277 7.12 3.62 11.71
CA SER A 277 7.94 3.29 12.88
C SER A 277 9.42 3.14 12.47
N ILE A 278 10.23 4.11 12.91
CA ILE A 278 11.70 4.17 12.79
C ILE A 278 12.34 3.37 13.93
#